data_AF-A0A945PN11-F1
#
_entry.id   AF-A0A945PN11-F1
#
_cell.length_a   1.000
_cell.length_b   1.000
_cell.length_c   1.000
_cell.angle_alpha   90.00
_cell.angle_beta   90.00
_cell.angle_gamma   90.00
#
_symmetry.space_group_name_H-M   'P 1'
#
loop_
_entity.id
_entity.type
_entity.pdbx_description
1 polymer ?
#
loop_
_entity_poly.entity_id
_entity_poly.type
_entity_poly.pdbx_seq_one_letter_code
_entity_poly.pdbx_strand_id
1 'polypeptide(L)' 'MTKISKILIIILVLAFGAVGVFLASWEMPPPLAKVEKVLPNDRVLR' A
#
# COMPACT_ATOMS: atom_id res chain seq x y z
N MET A 1 -11.02 -26.48 -14.72
CA MET A 1 -9.98 -25.48 -14.44
C MET A 1 -8.66 -25.97 -15.02
N THR A 2 -7.92 -25.14 -15.76
CA THR A 2 -6.59 -25.56 -16.26
C THR A 2 -5.58 -25.56 -15.11
N LYS A 3 -4.46 -26.29 -15.27
CA LYS A 3 -3.36 -26.28 -14.29
C LYS A 3 -2.89 -24.85 -13.99
N ILE A 4 -2.85 -24.01 -15.01
CA ILE A 4 -2.54 -22.58 -14.92
C ILE A 4 -3.57 -21.81 -14.10
N SER A 5 -4.87 -21.99 -14.32
CA SER A 5 -5.90 -21.32 -13.51
C SER A 5 -5.78 -21.68 -12.03
N LYS A 6 -5.44 -22.93 -11.70
CA LYS A 6 -5.25 -23.36 -10.32
C LYS A 6 -4.03 -22.71 -9.66
N ILE A 7 -2.92 -22.61 -10.39
CA ILE A 7 -1.70 -21.92 -9.93
C ILE A 7 -1.98 -20.44 -9.68
N LEU A 8 -2.66 -19.76 -10.60
CA LEU A 8 -3.00 -18.34 -10.45
C LEU A 8 -3.86 -18.08 -9.21
N ILE A 9 -4.83 -18.95 -8.92
CA ILE A 9 -5.68 -18.82 -7.73
C ILE A 9 -4.84 -18.99 -6.46
N ILE A 10 -3.93 -19.97 -6.43
CA ILE A 10 -3.05 -20.16 -5.27
C ILE A 10 -2.18 -18.92 -5.05
N ILE A 11 -1.58 -18.37 -6.10
CA ILE A 11 -0.77 -17.14 -6.01
C ILE A 11 -1.62 -15.98 -5.49
N LEU A 12 -2.85 -15.83 -6.00
CA LEU A 12 -3.76 -14.78 -5.57
C LEU A 12 -4.08 -14.89 -4.07
N VAL A 13 -4.44 -16.10 -3.61
CA VAL A 13 -4.71 -16.37 -2.19
C VAL A 13 -3.50 -16.07 -1.32
N LEU A 14 -2.30 -16.48 -1.75
CA LEU A 14 -1.07 -16.19 -1.02
C LEU A 14 -0.77 -14.69 -0.96
N ALA A 15 -0.96 -13.96 -2.07
CA ALA A 15 -0.74 -12.52 -2.13
C ALA A 15 -1.68 -11.78 -1.17
N PHE A 16 -2.99 -12.05 -1.22
CA PHE A 16 -3.95 -11.42 -0.32
C PHE A 16 -3.74 -11.84 1.14
N GLY A 17 -3.39 -13.10 1.39
CA GLY A 17 -3.06 -13.59 2.73
C GLY A 17 -1.86 -12.87 3.32
N ALA A 18 -0.77 -12.73 2.55
CA ALA A 18 0.43 -12.02 2.97
C ALA A 18 0.14 -10.53 3.24
N VAL A 19 -0.60 -9.86 2.36
CA VAL A 19 -1.01 -8.46 2.55
C VAL A 19 -1.88 -8.32 3.81
N GLY A 20 -2.82 -9.24 4.05
CA GLY A 20 -3.65 -9.23 5.24
C GLY A 20 -2.85 -9.35 6.53
N VAL A 21 -1.92 -10.31 6.61
CA VAL A 21 -1.04 -10.50 7.78
C VAL A 21 -0.12 -9.29 7.97
N PHE A 22 0.43 -8.76 6.89
CA PHE A 22 1.26 -7.57 6.91
C PHE A 22 0.49 -6.38 7.49
N LEU A 23 -0.69 -6.07 6.97
CA LEU A 23 -1.51 -4.96 7.46
C LEU A 23 -1.98 -5.16 8.92
N ALA A 24 -2.27 -6.40 9.30
CA ALA A 24 -2.70 -6.71 10.67
C ALA A 24 -1.56 -6.59 11.71
N SER A 25 -0.30 -6.76 11.29
CA SER A 25 0.88 -6.69 12.18
C SER A 25 1.69 -5.40 12.03
N TRP A 26 1.39 -4.59 11.02
CA TRP A 26 2.13 -3.37 10.75
C TRP A 26 1.77 -2.25 11.73
N GLU A 27 2.69 -1.99 12.66
CA GLU A 27 2.68 -0.78 13.47
C GLU A 27 3.31 0.36 12.68
N MET A 28 2.50 1.34 12.27
CA MET A 28 3.01 2.48 11.51
C MET A 28 3.95 3.31 12.40
N PRO A 29 5.23 3.49 12.01
CA PRO A 29 6.14 4.29 12.81
C PRO A 29 5.67 5.76 12.82
N PRO A 30 5.96 6.49 13.91
CA PRO A 30 5.67 7.92 13.95
C PRO A 30 6.41 8.65 12.80
N PRO A 31 5.86 9.77 12.32
CA PRO A 31 6.51 10.57 11.27
C PRO A 31 7.94 10.95 11.69
N LEU A 32 8.91 10.64 10.83
CA LEU A 32 10.34 10.92 11.10
C LEU A 32 10.63 12.43 11.22
N ALA A 33 9.80 13.26 10.59
CA ALA A 33 9.84 14.71 10.70
C ALA A 33 8.45 15.31 10.44
N LYS A 34 8.13 16.41 11.12
CA LYS A 34 7.00 17.26 10.73
C LYS A 34 7.46 18.12 9.55
N VAL A 35 7.02 17.76 8.34
CA VAL A 35 7.27 18.56 7.14
C VAL A 35 6.10 19.50 6.94
N GLU A 36 6.27 20.76 7.32
CA GLU A 36 5.34 21.82 6.95
C GLU A 36 5.65 22.29 5.53
N LYS A 37 4.80 21.89 4.57
CA LYS A 37 4.90 22.37 3.20
C LYS A 37 4.20 23.72 3.11
N VAL A 38 4.97 24.81 3.12
CA VAL A 38 4.46 26.14 2.77
C VAL A 38 4.01 26.09 1.32
N LEU A 39 2.70 26.15 1.08
CA LEU A 39 2.13 26.29 -0.25
C LEU A 39 2.43 27.71 -0.75
N PRO A 40 3.20 27.87 -1.84
CA PRO A 40 3.46 29.18 -2.41
C PRO A 40 2.14 29.82 -2.89
N ASN A 41 1.89 31.06 -2.47
CA ASN A 41 0.61 31.77 -2.70
C ASN A 41 0.38 32.14 -4.18
N ASP A 42 1.39 31.95 -5.02
CA ASP A 42 1.41 32.19 -6.47
C ASP A 42 0.88 31.00 -7.28
N ARG A 43 0.65 29.83 -6.67
CA ARG A 43 0.19 28.62 -7.39
C ARG A 43 -1.31 28.55 -7.66
N VAL A 44 -2.10 29.47 -7.13
CA VAL A 44 -3.57 29.43 -7.21
C VAL A 44 -4.16 30.23 -8.38
N LEU A 45 -3.31 30.87 -9.20
CA LEU A 45 -3.73 31.67 -10.36
C LEU A 45 -2.98 31.25 -11.63
N ARG A 46 -3.40 30.12 -12.24
CA ARG A 46 -3.33 29.92 -13.68
C ARG A 46 -4.43 28.98 -14.16
#